data_AF-A0A2P6PZK0-F1
#
_entry.id   AF-A0A2P6PZK0-F1
#
_cell.length_a   1.000
_cell.length_b   1.000
_cell.length_c   1.000
_cell.angle_alpha   90.00
_cell.angle_beta   90.00
_cell.angle_gamma   90.00
#
_symmetry.space_group_name_H-M   'P 1'
#
loop_
_entity.id
_entity.type
_entity.pdbx_description
1 polymer ?
#
loop_
_entity_poly.entity_id
_entity_poly.type
_entity_poly.pdbx_seq_one_letter_code
_entity_poly.pdbx_strand_id
1 'polypeptide(L)'
;MALQATEKVNVGVILDDLHSQTENIWLCCIEMALKDFYASHAHYRTGLVLNIRDCKKEIVGAAAAALDLIKNEQVQAIMGPVTSMETSFVINLGKQAFVPIISFSATSSSRTSVRSPYFFQFAQNDSSQLSESH
;
A
#
# COMPACT_ATOMS: atom_id res chain seq x y z
N MET A 1 7.12 27.39 22.87
CA MET A 1 6.50 27.11 21.56
C MET A 1 5.54 25.96 21.77
N ALA A 2 4.22 26.16 21.58
CA ALA A 2 3.24 25.11 21.79
C ALA A 2 3.31 24.07 20.65
N LEU A 3 3.39 22.77 20.98
CA LEU A 3 3.18 21.69 20.02
C LEU A 3 1.77 21.84 19.47
N GLN A 4 1.63 22.22 18.20
CA GLN A 4 0.33 22.17 17.53
C GLN A 4 -0.06 20.71 17.33
N ALA A 5 -1.31 20.37 17.61
CA ALA A 5 -1.81 19.00 17.51
C ALA A 5 -1.71 18.50 16.06
N THR A 6 -0.96 17.41 15.86
CA THR A 6 -0.85 16.72 14.58
C THR A 6 -2.10 15.89 14.34
N GLU A 7 -2.83 16.17 13.27
CA GLU A 7 -3.96 15.35 12.84
C GLU A 7 -3.43 14.01 12.32
N LYS A 8 -3.83 12.90 12.95
CA LYS A 8 -3.35 11.57 12.57
C LYS A 8 -4.12 11.06 11.35
N VAL A 9 -3.37 10.54 10.38
CA VAL A 9 -3.90 9.89 9.18
C VAL A 9 -3.42 8.43 9.20
N ASN A 10 -4.33 7.51 9.48
CA ASN A 10 -4.08 6.08 9.52
C ASN A 10 -3.97 5.53 8.10
N VAL A 11 -2.84 4.90 7.78
CA VAL A 11 -2.61 4.24 6.50
C VAL A 11 -2.28 2.78 6.75
N GLY A 12 -3.01 1.89 6.09
CA GLY A 12 -2.74 0.47 6.13
C GLY A 12 -1.57 0.12 5.23
N VAL A 13 -0.72 -0.81 5.66
CA VAL A 13 0.32 -1.42 4.82
C VAL A 13 0.13 -2.93 4.89
N ILE A 14 -0.13 -3.57 3.77
CA ILE A 14 -0.18 -5.02 3.65
C ILE A 14 1.11 -5.46 2.98
N LEU A 15 1.80 -6.43 3.58
CA LEU A 15 3.02 -7.05 3.06
C LEU A 15 2.87 -8.57 3.13
N ASP A 16 3.56 -9.33 2.28
CA ASP A 16 3.29 -10.76 2.13
C ASP A 16 3.98 -11.64 3.19
N ASP A 17 5.10 -11.20 3.76
CA ASP A 17 5.96 -11.91 4.69
C ASP A 17 6.98 -10.94 5.34
N LEU A 18 6.70 -10.50 6.58
CA LEU A 18 7.57 -9.55 7.29
C LEU A 18 8.96 -10.11 7.63
N HIS A 19 9.18 -11.42 7.46
CA HIS A 19 10.50 -12.03 7.59
C HIS A 19 11.31 -11.98 6.28
N SER A 20 10.69 -11.57 5.17
CA SER A 20 11.34 -11.39 3.88
C SER A 20 12.28 -10.19 3.88
N GLN A 21 13.48 -10.36 3.33
CA GLN A 21 14.43 -9.25 3.15
C GLN A 21 13.84 -8.14 2.26
N THR A 22 13.12 -8.51 1.20
CA THR A 22 12.51 -7.57 0.25
C THR A 22 11.49 -6.67 0.93
N GLU A 23 10.65 -7.22 1.80
CA GLU A 23 9.59 -6.45 2.45
C GLU A 23 10.11 -5.57 3.56
N ASN A 24 11.15 -6.03 4.27
CA ASN A 24 11.89 -5.19 5.19
C ASN A 24 12.52 -3.99 4.49
N ILE A 25 13.03 -4.17 3.26
CA ILE A 25 13.52 -3.05 2.43
C ILE A 25 12.37 -2.10 2.09
N TRP A 26 11.21 -2.59 1.65
CA TRP A 26 10.05 -1.74 1.36
C TRP A 26 9.60 -0.94 2.58
N LEU A 27 9.48 -1.59 3.74
CA LEU A 27 9.09 -0.93 4.98
C LEU A 27 10.12 0.13 5.40
N CYS A 28 11.41 -0.19 5.36
CA CYS A 28 12.48 0.78 5.64
C CYS A 28 12.41 1.98 4.69
N CYS A 29 12.19 1.75 3.39
CA CYS A 29 12.06 2.84 2.41
C CYS A 29 10.86 3.74 2.69
N ILE A 30 9.71 3.16 3.07
CA ILE A 30 8.52 3.94 3.44
C ILE A 30 8.81 4.78 4.69
N GLU A 31 9.39 4.18 5.74
CA GLU A 31 9.72 4.90 6.97
C GLU A 31 10.74 6.01 6.77
N MET A 32 11.76 5.78 5.94
CA MET A 32 12.74 6.81 5.58
C MET A 32 12.09 7.95 4.80
N ALA A 33 11.26 7.64 3.80
CA ALA A 33 10.54 8.65 3.03
C ALA A 33 9.63 9.51 3.93
N LEU A 34 8.96 8.92 4.92
CA LEU A 34 8.18 9.68 5.91
C LEU A 34 9.05 10.59 6.77
N LYS A 35 10.18 10.09 7.26
CA LYS A 35 11.13 10.89 8.05
C LYS A 35 11.64 12.09 7.24
N ASP A 36 12.06 11.85 6.00
CA ASP A 36 12.55 12.89 5.09
C ASP A 36 11.45 13.92 4.80
N PHE A 37 10.23 13.45 4.49
CA PHE A 37 9.08 14.32 4.23
C PHE A 37 8.78 15.24 5.41
N TYR A 38 8.71 14.72 6.63
CA TYR A 38 8.41 15.53 7.81
C TYR A 38 9.57 16.42 8.23
N ALA A 39 10.82 16.02 7.98
CA ALA A 39 11.98 16.86 8.22
C ALA A 39 12.00 18.08 7.29
N SER A 40 11.59 17.94 6.03
CA SER A 40 11.56 19.04 5.06
C SER A 40 10.28 19.88 5.08
N HIS A 41 9.22 19.41 5.74
CA HIS A 41 7.91 20.08 5.78
C HIS A 41 7.43 20.36 7.21
N ALA A 42 8.19 21.15 7.98
CA ALA A 42 7.90 21.47 9.39
C ALA A 42 6.52 22.13 9.65
N HIS A 43 5.86 22.66 8.61
CA HIS A 43 4.52 23.26 8.70
C HIS A 43 3.38 22.29 8.35
N TYR A 44 3.68 21.08 7.91
CA TYR A 44 2.67 20.06 7.66
C TYR A 44 2.05 19.61 8.98
N ARG A 45 0.71 19.62 9.04
CA ARG A 45 -0.04 19.36 10.28
C ARG A 45 -0.60 17.95 10.38
N THR A 46 -0.46 17.14 9.34
CA THR A 46 -0.91 15.75 9.32
C THR A 46 0.24 14.79 9.61
N GLY A 47 0.00 13.76 10.41
CA GLY A 47 0.96 12.72 10.77
C GLY A 47 0.48 11.38 10.28
N LEU A 48 1.20 10.76 9.34
CA LEU A 48 0.89 9.42 8.86
C LEU A 48 1.23 8.39 9.93
N VAL A 49 0.26 7.53 10.24
CA VAL A 49 0.41 6.39 11.16
C VAL A 49 0.25 5.12 10.33
N LEU A 50 1.33 4.36 10.21
CA LEU A 50 1.33 3.12 9.44
C LEU A 50 0.79 1.97 10.31
N ASN A 51 -0.20 1.26 9.78
CA ASN A 51 -0.77 0.05 10.37
C ASN A 51 -0.39 -1.14 9.49
N ILE A 52 0.62 -1.88 9.91
CA ILE A 52 1.23 -2.95 9.10
C ILE A 52 0.51 -4.28 9.37
N ARG A 53 0.26 -5.04 8.32
CA ARG A 53 -0.30 -6.40 8.36
C ARG A 53 0.50 -7.33 7.45
N ASP A 54 0.77 -8.51 7.96
CA ASP A 54 1.39 -9.63 7.25
C ASP A 54 0.28 -10.53 6.69
N CYS A 55 0.25 -10.73 5.37
CA CYS A 55 -0.74 -11.57 4.70
C CYS A 55 -0.27 -13.03 4.55
N LYS A 56 0.99 -13.34 4.89
CA LYS A 56 1.62 -14.66 4.82
C LYS A 56 1.61 -15.30 3.42
N LYS A 57 1.60 -14.49 2.37
CA LYS A 57 1.46 -14.89 0.96
C LYS A 57 0.15 -15.66 0.69
N GLU A 58 -0.87 -15.41 1.50
CA GLU A 58 -2.18 -16.04 1.38
C GLU A 58 -3.24 -15.03 0.90
N ILE A 59 -3.94 -15.36 -0.19
CA ILE A 59 -5.01 -14.51 -0.75
C ILE A 59 -6.10 -14.19 0.28
N VAL A 60 -6.49 -15.17 1.09
CA VAL A 60 -7.47 -14.99 2.17
C VAL A 60 -6.86 -14.13 3.29
N GLY A 61 -5.57 -14.31 3.57
CA GLY A 61 -4.81 -13.47 4.50
C GLY A 61 -4.81 -12.01 4.07
N ALA A 62 -4.59 -11.71 2.80
CA ALA A 62 -4.58 -10.36 2.26
C ALA A 62 -5.97 -9.68 2.37
N ALA A 63 -7.04 -10.42 2.04
CA ALA A 63 -8.40 -9.93 2.19
C ALA A 63 -8.78 -9.71 3.67
N ALA A 64 -8.37 -10.61 4.56
CA ALA A 64 -8.59 -10.47 6.00
C ALA A 64 -7.83 -9.28 6.58
N ALA A 65 -6.56 -9.09 6.19
CA ALA A 65 -5.76 -7.94 6.56
C ALA A 65 -6.40 -6.62 6.09
N ALA A 66 -6.86 -6.56 4.84
CA ALA A 66 -7.57 -5.38 4.32
C ALA A 66 -8.85 -5.09 5.10
N LEU A 67 -9.63 -6.13 5.42
CA LEU A 67 -10.86 -5.99 6.21
C LEU A 67 -10.60 -5.49 7.63
N ASP A 68 -9.55 -6.03 8.28
CA ASP A 68 -9.09 -5.59 9.60
C ASP A 68 -8.67 -4.12 9.58
N LEU A 69 -7.85 -3.71 8.61
CA LEU A 69 -7.41 -2.33 8.44
C LEU A 69 -8.60 -1.37 8.21
N ILE A 70 -9.59 -1.77 7.42
CA ILE A 70 -10.77 -0.95 7.14
C ILE A 70 -11.66 -0.82 8.37
N LYS A 71 -11.96 -1.94 9.06
CA LYS A 71 -12.96 -1.95 10.12
C LYS A 71 -12.42 -1.54 11.49
N ASN A 72 -11.20 -1.99 11.81
CA ASN A 72 -10.64 -1.86 13.15
C ASN A 72 -9.69 -0.66 13.23
N GLU A 73 -8.83 -0.48 12.24
CA GLU A 73 -7.88 0.65 12.20
C GLU A 73 -8.43 1.91 11.51
N GLN A 74 -9.56 1.78 10.81
CA GLN A 74 -10.26 2.86 10.11
C GLN A 74 -9.32 3.67 9.20
N VAL A 75 -8.50 2.95 8.44
CA VAL A 75 -7.48 3.57 7.59
C VAL A 75 -8.11 4.41 6.46
N GLN A 76 -7.47 5.52 6.12
CA GLN A 76 -7.88 6.36 4.99
C GLN A 76 -7.30 5.88 3.65
N ALA A 77 -6.33 4.97 3.66
CA ALA A 77 -5.75 4.35 2.48
C ALA A 77 -5.08 3.02 2.87
N ILE A 78 -4.92 2.12 1.90
CA ILE A 78 -4.12 0.90 2.05
C ILE A 78 -3.04 0.90 0.97
N MET A 79 -1.80 0.60 1.37
CA MET A 79 -0.65 0.43 0.50
C MET A 79 -0.15 -1.02 0.55
N GLY A 80 0.39 -1.54 -0.54
CA GLY A 80 1.00 -2.87 -0.52
C GLY A 80 1.52 -3.34 -1.88
N PRO A 81 2.26 -4.45 -1.92
CA PRO A 81 2.65 -5.14 -3.14
C PRO A 81 1.44 -5.92 -3.65
N VAL A 82 0.39 -5.24 -4.12
CA VAL A 82 -0.87 -5.92 -4.42
C VAL A 82 -0.73 -6.73 -5.72
N THR A 83 -0.56 -8.06 -5.63
CA THR A 83 -0.37 -8.98 -6.78
C THR A 83 -1.66 -9.69 -7.24
N SER A 84 -1.70 -10.13 -8.50
CA SER A 84 -2.92 -10.29 -9.32
C SER A 84 -4.09 -11.11 -8.74
N MET A 85 -3.83 -12.12 -7.90
CA MET A 85 -4.89 -12.91 -7.26
C MET A 85 -5.42 -12.29 -5.97
N GLU A 86 -4.57 -11.61 -5.21
CA GLU A 86 -4.93 -10.88 -3.98
C GLU A 86 -5.58 -9.52 -4.33
N THR A 87 -5.14 -8.91 -5.42
CA THR A 87 -5.57 -7.60 -5.93
C THR A 87 -7.06 -7.47 -6.12
N SER A 88 -7.74 -8.49 -6.67
CA SER A 88 -9.16 -8.34 -6.98
C SER A 88 -10.04 -8.22 -5.72
N PHE A 89 -9.70 -8.96 -4.65
CA PHE A 89 -10.44 -8.90 -3.39
C PHE A 89 -10.16 -7.62 -2.63
N VAL A 90 -8.87 -7.25 -2.49
CA VAL A 90 -8.47 -6.04 -1.77
C VAL A 90 -9.00 -4.78 -2.47
N ILE A 91 -8.92 -4.70 -3.81
CA ILE A 91 -9.52 -3.60 -4.58
C ILE A 91 -11.03 -3.53 -4.36
N ASN A 92 -11.74 -4.67 -4.38
CA ASN A 92 -13.19 -4.65 -4.23
C ASN A 92 -13.62 -4.22 -2.81
N LEU A 93 -12.89 -4.66 -1.78
CA LEU A 93 -13.08 -4.20 -0.40
C LEU A 93 -12.83 -2.70 -0.28
N GLY A 94 -11.70 -2.21 -0.81
CA GLY A 94 -11.38 -0.78 -0.83
C GLY A 94 -12.45 0.04 -1.55
N LYS A 95 -12.90 -0.41 -2.73
CA LYS A 95 -14.00 0.25 -3.46
C LYS A 95 -15.30 0.32 -2.65
N GLN A 96 -15.68 -0.77 -1.98
CA GLN A 96 -16.91 -0.80 -1.16
C GLN A 96 -16.80 0.08 0.08
N ALA A 97 -15.61 0.18 0.67
CA ALA A 97 -15.34 1.00 1.84
C ALA A 97 -14.97 2.45 1.51
N PHE A 98 -14.85 2.79 0.22
CA PHE A 98 -14.30 4.06 -0.26
C PHE A 98 -12.86 4.34 0.24
N VAL A 99 -12.09 3.27 0.45
CA VAL A 99 -10.69 3.31 0.86
C VAL A 99 -9.79 3.05 -0.36
N PRO A 100 -8.96 4.02 -0.79
CA PRO A 100 -8.05 3.84 -1.92
C PRO A 100 -6.98 2.79 -1.61
N ILE A 101 -6.73 1.94 -2.60
CA ILE A 101 -5.67 0.93 -2.62
C ILE A 101 -4.54 1.44 -3.52
N ILE A 102 -3.33 1.50 -2.96
CA ILE A 102 -2.12 2.01 -3.59
C ILE A 102 -1.12 0.87 -3.73
N SER A 103 -0.86 0.45 -4.97
CA SER A 103 0.16 -0.58 -5.25
C SER A 103 1.47 0.06 -5.67
N PHE A 104 2.56 -0.35 -5.02
CA PHE A 104 3.93 0.11 -5.35
C PHE A 104 4.77 -0.93 -6.11
N SER A 105 4.24 -2.14 -6.35
CA SER A 105 4.94 -3.19 -7.11
C SER A 105 4.42 -3.33 -8.54
N ALA A 106 5.30 -3.77 -9.44
CA ALA A 106 4.96 -4.14 -10.81
C ALA A 106 4.39 -5.57 -10.81
N THR A 107 3.35 -5.81 -11.60
CA THR A 107 2.81 -7.16 -11.81
C THR A 107 3.34 -7.70 -13.14
N SER A 108 4.19 -8.72 -13.09
CA SER A 108 4.51 -9.53 -14.26
C SER A 108 3.25 -10.32 -14.66
N SER A 109 2.48 -9.77 -15.58
CA SER A 109 1.28 -10.36 -16.20
C SER A 109 0.11 -10.71 -15.25
N SER A 110 -0.96 -9.91 -15.31
CA SER A 110 -2.23 -10.40 -15.86
C SER A 110 -3.22 -9.24 -15.94
N ARG A 111 -4.05 -9.32 -16.97
CA ARG A 111 -5.07 -8.35 -17.37
C ARG A 111 -6.20 -8.28 -16.32
N THR A 112 -5.96 -7.74 -15.12
CA THR A 112 -7.08 -7.49 -14.20
C THR A 112 -7.85 -6.28 -14.72
N SER A 113 -8.96 -6.55 -15.41
CA SER A 113 -9.95 -5.58 -15.90
C SER A 113 -10.68 -4.80 -14.79
N VAL A 114 -10.17 -4.80 -13.56
CA VAL A 114 -10.80 -4.14 -12.41
C VAL A 114 -10.50 -2.65 -12.47
N ARG A 115 -11.26 -1.94 -13.31
CA ARG A 115 -11.25 -0.48 -13.35
C ARG A 115 -11.96 0.05 -12.11
N SER A 116 -11.19 0.33 -11.07
CA SER A 116 -11.69 0.96 -9.83
C SER A 116 -11.13 2.37 -9.72
N PRO A 117 -11.97 3.40 -9.40
CA PRO A 117 -11.47 4.74 -9.07
C PRO A 117 -10.73 4.78 -7.72
N TYR A 118 -10.77 3.68 -6.96
CA TYR A 118 -10.08 3.49 -5.68
C TYR A 118 -8.83 2.62 -5.82
N PHE A 119 -8.28 2.44 -7.02
CA PHE A 119 -7.02 1.71 -7.22
C PHE A 119 -6.00 2.53 -8.00
N PHE A 120 -4.80 2.65 -7.45
CA PHE A 120 -3.67 3.38 -8.01
C PHE A 120 -2.43 2.49 -8.00
N GLN A 121 -1.65 2.50 -9.08
CA GLN A 121 -0.41 1.72 -9.19
C GLN A 121 0.73 2.63 -9.64
N PHE A 122 1.87 2.55 -8.94
CA PHE A 122 3.03 3.42 -9.18
C PHE A 122 4.17 2.74 -9.96
N ALA A 123 4.20 1.41 -10.03
CA ALA A 123 5.24 0.71 -10.77
C ALA A 123 4.96 0.71 -12.29
N GLN A 124 6.01 0.83 -13.11
CA GLN A 124 5.88 0.69 -14.57
C GLN A 124 5.38 -0.72 -14.90
N ASN A 125 4.40 -0.82 -15.80
CA ASN A 125 4.05 -2.09 -16.42
C ASN A 125 5.28 -2.65 -17.16
N ASP A 126 5.59 -3.93 -16.95
CA ASP A 126 6.70 -4.64 -17.61
C ASP A 126 6.58 -4.67 -19.15
N SER A 127 5.48 -4.16 -19.72
CA SER A 127 5.27 -4.01 -21.17
C SER A 127 6.25 -3.06 -21.87
N SER A 128 7.14 -2.39 -21.13
CA SER A 128 8.22 -1.57 -21.72
C SER A 128 9.51 -2.37 -21.98
N GLN A 129 9.62 -3.62 -21.54
CA GLN A 129 10.72 -4.53 -21.88
C GLN A 129 10.35 -5.46 -23.03
N LEU A 130 10.15 -4.91 -24.22
CA LEU A 130 10.16 -5.69 -25.47
C LEU A 130 10.87 -4.90 -26.57
N SER A 131 12.19 -5.07 -26.66
CA SER A 131 12.95 -5.29 -27.90
C SER A 131 14.42 -5.51 -27.54
N GLU A 132 15.17 -6.12 -28.45
CA GLU A 132 16.55 -6.61 -28.34
C GLU A 132 16.69 -8.07 -27.87
N SER A 133 16.13 -8.99 -28.65
CA SER A 133 16.79 -10.28 -28.92
C SER A 133 17.41 -10.21 -30.31
N HIS A 134 18.75 -10.11 -30.37
CA HIS A 134 19.55 -10.46 -31.54
C HIS A 134 19.84 -11.97 -31.51
#